data_AF-A0A4Q7V4Y1-F1
#
_entry.id   AF-A0A4Q7V4Y1-F1
#
_cell.length_a   1.000
_cell.length_b   1.000
_cell.length_c   1.000
_cell.angle_alpha   90.00
_cell.angle_beta   90.00
_cell.angle_gamma   90.00
#
_symmetry.space_group_name_H-M   'P 1'
#
loop_
_entity.id
_entity.type
_entity.pdbx_description
1 polymer ?
#
loop_
_entity_poly.entity_id
_entity_poly.type
_entity_poly.pdbx_seq_one_letter_code
_entity_poly.pdbx_strand_id
1 'polypeptide(L)' 'MTVEKVAVITAGGSGMGAHAATRLAQDGFKVAFLASEGAGYITGQNIRVDGGLMRHV' A
#
# COMPACT_ATOMS: atom_id res chain seq x y z
N MET A 1 1.72 -14.24 18.41
CA MET A 1 0.97 -13.38 17.46
C MET A 1 1.95 -12.40 16.85
N THR A 2 2.11 -12.38 15.53
CA THR A 2 2.92 -11.37 14.84
C THR A 2 2.03 -10.17 14.53
N VAL A 3 2.46 -8.97 14.91
CA VAL A 3 1.74 -7.73 14.60
C VAL A 3 2.07 -7.35 13.16
N GLU A 4 1.07 -7.40 12.28
CA GLU A 4 1.19 -6.83 10.93
C GLU A 4 1.08 -5.32 11.00
N LYS A 5 2.09 -4.62 10.47
CA LYS A 5 2.10 -3.16 10.46
C LYS A 5 1.42 -2.63 9.20
N VAL A 6 0.54 -1.65 9.39
CA VAL A 6 -0.20 -0.99 8.31
C VAL A 6 0.24 0.48 8.23
N ALA A 7 0.48 0.98 7.02
CA ALA A 7 0.80 2.37 6.75
C ALA A 7 -0.24 3.01 5.80
N VAL A 8 -0.64 4.24 6.11
CA VAL A 8 -1.54 5.05 5.27
C VAL A 8 -0.78 6.27 4.78
N ILE A 9 -0.79 6.52 3.48
CA ILE A 9 -0.01 7.59 2.84
C ILE A 9 -0.94 8.51 2.04
N THR A 10 -0.87 9.80 2.31
CA THR A 10 -1.52 10.82 1.47
C THR A 10 -0.62 11.17 0.29
N ALA A 11 -1.20 11.41 -0.89
CA ALA A 11 -0.47 11.74 -2.12
C ALA A 11 0.55 10.66 -2.54
N GLY A 12 0.20 9.38 -2.40
CA GLY A 12 1.07 8.25 -2.75
C GLY A 12 1.14 7.92 -4.24
N GLY A 13 0.46 8.70 -5.09
CA GLY A 13 0.37 8.44 -6.52
C GLY A 13 1.61 8.82 -7.33
N SER A 14 2.47 9.72 -6.85
CA SER A 14 3.71 10.09 -7.56
C SER A 14 4.77 10.68 -6.62
N GLY A 15 5.98 10.94 -7.14
CA GLY A 15 7.06 11.63 -6.42
C GLY A 15 7.48 10.94 -5.12
N MET A 16 7.70 11.73 -4.07
CA MET A 16 8.14 11.22 -2.77
C MET A 16 7.13 10.29 -2.11
N GLY A 17 5.83 10.54 -2.28
CA GLY A 17 4.77 9.71 -1.71
C GLY A 17 4.75 8.30 -2.30
N ALA A 18 4.91 8.19 -3.63
CA ALA A 18 5.03 6.90 -4.30
C ALA A 18 6.31 6.15 -3.90
N HIS A 19 7.43 6.86 -3.73
CA HIS A 19 8.68 6.26 -3.27
C HIS A 19 8.56 5.73 -1.84
N ALA A 20 7.93 6.50 -0.94
CA ALA A 20 7.65 6.07 0.43
C ALA A 20 6.73 4.84 0.47
N ALA A 21 5.67 4.82 -0.35
CA ALA A 21 4.77 3.67 -0.46
C ALA A 21 5.50 2.41 -0.90
N THR A 22 6.35 2.52 -1.92
CA THR A 22 7.16 1.42 -2.44
C THR A 22 8.14 0.91 -1.40
N ARG A 23 8.84 1.82 -0.70
CA ARG A 23 9.82 1.46 0.34
C ARG A 23 9.18 0.74 1.52
N LEU A 24 8.02 1.22 1.99
CA LEU A 24 7.28 0.61 3.11
C LEU A 24 6.72 -0.76 2.75
N ALA A 25 6.25 -0.93 1.51
CA ALA A 25 5.85 -2.25 1.01
C ALA A 25 7.03 -3.24 1.00
N GLN A 26 8.23 -2.80 0.60
CA GLN A 26 9.44 -3.63 0.68
C GLN A 26 9.84 -4.00 2.12
N ASP A 27 9.53 -3.13 3.09
CA ASP A 27 9.72 -3.42 4.53
C ASP A 27 8.66 -4.36 5.12
N GLY A 28 7.70 -4.84 4.31
CA GLY A 28 6.65 -5.77 4.74
C GLY A 28 5.43 -5.10 5.38
N PHE A 29 5.27 -3.78 5.22
CA PHE A 29 4.04 -3.11 5.63
C PHE A 29 2.92 -3.37 4.62
N LYS A 30 1.69 -3.50 5.13
CA LYS A 30 0.50 -3.33 4.30
C LYS A 30 0.30 -1.82 4.08
N VAL A 31 0.27 -1.38 2.83
CA VAL A 31 0.22 0.05 2.49
C VAL A 31 -1.10 0.38 1.78
N ALA A 32 -1.77 1.41 2.27
CA ALA A 32 -2.87 2.08 1.56
C ALA A 32 -2.45 3.52 1.26
N PHE A 33 -2.82 4.05 0.11
CA PHE A 33 -2.51 5.44 -0.23
C PHE A 33 -3.61 6.12 -1.05
N LEU A 34 -3.68 7.44 -0.94
CA LEU A 34 -4.58 8.28 -1.73
C LEU A 34 -3.84 8.77 -2.97
N ALA A 35 -4.40 8.48 -4.14
CA ALA A 35 -3.98 9.04 -5.43
C ALA A 35 -5.06 10.01 -5.94
N SER A 36 -4.63 11.13 -6.53
CA SER A 36 -5.52 12.04 -7.25
C SER A 36 -5.56 11.68 -8.73
N GLU A 37 -6.54 12.20 -9.47
CA GLU A 37 -6.68 11.99 -10.91
C GLU A 37 -5.42 12.43 -11.69
N GLY A 38 -4.75 13.50 -11.24
CA GLY A 38 -3.50 13.99 -11.82
C GLY A 38 -2.25 13.16 -11.49
N ALA A 39 -2.35 12.08 -10.70
CA ALA A 39 -1.19 11.29 -10.30
C ALA A 39 -0.59 10.44 -11.43
N GLY A 40 -1.33 10.22 -12.53
CA GLY A 40 -0.81 9.70 -13.79
C GLY A 40 -0.39 8.22 -13.81
N TYR A 41 0.08 7.63 -12.70
CA TYR A 41 0.46 6.21 -12.66
C TYR A 41 0.57 5.64 -11.23
N ILE A 42 -0.08 4.49 -10.98
CA ILE A 42 0.07 3.73 -9.72
C ILE A 42 1.26 2.77 -9.86
N THR A 43 2.33 2.97 -9.09
CA THR A 43 3.51 2.08 -9.07
C THR A 43 3.39 0.89 -8.10
N GLY A 44 2.16 0.53 -7.69
CA GLY A 44 1.90 -0.52 -6.70
C GLY A 44 1.53 -1.88 -7.30
N GLN A 45 1.70 -2.95 -6.52
CA GLN A 45 1.04 -4.23 -6.81
C GLN A 45 -0.41 -4.20 -6.31
N ASN A 46 -1.33 -4.81 -7.08
CA ASN A 46 -2.69 -5.06 -6.63
C ASN A 46 -2.69 -6.10 -5.50
N ILE A 47 -2.76 -5.64 -4.26
CA ILE A 47 -2.95 -6.52 -3.10
C ILE A 47 -4.44 -6.72 -2.91
N ARG A 48 -4.90 -7.98 -2.95
CA ARG A 48 -6.27 -8.32 -2.52
C ARG A 48 -6.36 -8.11 -1.02
N VAL A 49 -7.21 -7.16 -0.62
CA VAL A 49 -7.60 -6.96 0.78
C VAL A 49 -9.02 -7.47 0.93
N ASP A 50 -9.16 -8.68 1.47
CA ASP A 50 -10.45 -9.36 1.65
C ASP A 50 -10.96 -9.31 3.10
N GLY A 51 -10.31 -8.54 3.97
CA GLY A 51 -10.70 -8.41 5.38
C GLY A 51 -10.60 -9.72 6.18
N GLY A 52 -9.86 -10.73 5.70
CA GLY A 52 -9.77 -12.05 6.34
C GLY A 52 -10.79 -13.06 5.85
N LEU A 53 -11.42 -12.83 4.68
CA LEU A 53 -12.38 -13.75 4.05
C LEU A 53 -11.72 -15.07 3.58
N MET A 54 -10.47 -15.05 3.10
CA MET A 54 -9.70 -16.26 2.84
C MET A 54 -8.94 -16.68 4.09
N ARG A 55 -9.51 -17.63 4.84
CA ARG A 55 -8.75 -18.38 5.86
C ARG A 55 -7.90 -19.43 5.14
N HIS A 56 -6.58 -19.32 5.25
CA HIS A 56 -5.66 -20.36 4.81
C HIS A 56 -5.95 -21.64 5.62
N VAL A 57 -6.32 -22.71 4.93
CA VAL A 57 -6.34 -24.07 5.51
C VAL A 57 -4.93 -24.62 5.60
#